data_AF-A0A661Y6D6-F1
#
_entry.id   AF-A0A661Y6D6-F1
#
_cell.length_a   1.000
_cell.length_b   1.000
_cell.length_c   1.000
_cell.angle_alpha   90.00
_cell.angle_beta   90.00
_cell.angle_gamma   90.00
#
_symmetry.space_group_name_H-M   'P 1'
#
loop_
_entity.id
_entity.type
_entity.pdbx_description
1 polymer ?
#
loop_
_entity_poly.entity_id
_entity_poly.type
_entity_poly.pdbx_seq_one_letter_code
_entity_poly.pdbx_strand_id
1 'polypeptide(L)'
;ALQSKKKKNKYDHLVIELVTSSSEFMAATRLSISNVENVTGSMGSLEKQFILDICCLAVWDDRDLDENELEFLKGLSKRLDYSDVYHKKSIKALKHFSEVNAQKIQLFEYSHPVKQFYRQSTEMVKLLILRNKKRLLIELNESGELLILLGQSTQRDLTSEEKGKVKEQLLDIFKTVPSLTIFLIPGGTLLLPLFVKLIPKLLPSAFRENKVNEEKK
;
A
#
# COMPACT_ATOMS: atom_id res chain seq x y z
N ALA A 1 -10.27 0.24 8.69
CA ALA A 1 -10.39 1.68 8.36
C ALA A 1 -10.86 1.89 6.92
N LEU A 2 -10.03 1.90 5.86
CA LEU A 2 -10.55 2.19 4.50
C LEU A 2 -11.60 1.18 4.01
N GLN A 3 -11.45 -0.10 4.34
CA GLN A 3 -12.43 -1.13 3.99
C GLN A 3 -13.77 -1.00 4.73
N SER A 4 -13.79 -0.41 5.93
CA SER A 4 -15.00 -0.29 6.74
C SER A 4 -15.92 0.85 6.28
N LYS A 5 -15.41 1.83 5.54
CA LYS A 5 -16.21 2.94 5.00
C LYS A 5 -17.34 2.43 4.10
N LYS A 6 -18.58 2.88 4.34
CA LYS A 6 -19.75 2.53 3.50
C LYS A 6 -19.66 3.08 2.07
N LYS A 7 -19.20 4.32 1.89
CA LYS A 7 -18.98 4.93 0.56
C LYS A 7 -17.48 5.13 0.31
N LYS A 8 -16.93 4.33 -0.59
CA LYS A 8 -15.52 4.43 -1.01
C LYS A 8 -15.44 5.26 -2.27
N ASN A 9 -14.52 6.22 -2.33
CA ASN A 9 -14.22 6.93 -3.56
C ASN A 9 -13.15 6.18 -4.38
N LYS A 10 -12.90 6.66 -5.62
CA LYS A 10 -11.91 6.06 -6.54
C LYS A 10 -10.53 5.86 -5.91
N TYR A 11 -10.07 6.80 -5.07
CA TYR A 11 -8.72 6.72 -4.48
C TYR A 11 -8.65 5.75 -3.32
N ASP A 12 -9.74 5.59 -2.56
CA ASP A 12 -9.84 4.54 -1.54
C ASP A 12 -9.69 3.17 -2.19
N HIS A 13 -10.35 2.94 -3.33
CA HIS A 13 -10.20 1.69 -4.08
C HIS A 13 -8.76 1.47 -4.55
N LEU A 14 -8.10 2.50 -5.08
CA LEU A 14 -6.71 2.40 -5.55
C LEU A 14 -5.72 2.10 -4.41
N VAL A 15 -5.93 2.68 -3.23
CA VAL A 15 -5.08 2.41 -2.07
C VAL A 15 -5.38 1.05 -1.45
N ILE A 16 -6.65 0.63 -1.41
CA ILE A 16 -7.00 -0.74 -1.00
C ILE A 16 -6.36 -1.75 -1.95
N GLU A 17 -6.51 -1.58 -3.27
CA GLU A 17 -5.89 -2.44 -4.28
C GLU A 17 -4.36 -2.47 -4.12
N LEU A 18 -3.73 -1.31 -3.92
CA LEU A 18 -2.28 -1.20 -3.68
C LEU A 18 -1.85 -1.97 -2.41
N VAL A 19 -2.53 -1.75 -1.29
CA VAL A 19 -2.23 -2.40 -0.01
C VAL A 19 -2.49 -3.90 -0.09
N THR A 20 -3.61 -4.34 -0.67
CA THR A 20 -3.95 -5.75 -0.83
C THR A 20 -2.98 -6.45 -1.76
N SER A 21 -2.70 -5.86 -2.93
CA SER A 21 -1.69 -6.41 -3.85
C SER A 21 -0.34 -6.50 -3.16
N SER A 22 0.09 -5.44 -2.45
CA SER A 22 1.32 -5.48 -1.66
C SER A 22 1.28 -6.56 -0.59
N SER A 23 0.16 -6.75 0.11
CA SER A 23 0.04 -7.76 1.16
C SER A 23 0.13 -9.18 0.58
N GLU A 24 -0.51 -9.44 -0.56
CA GLU A 24 -0.35 -10.69 -1.31
C GLU A 24 1.11 -10.90 -1.71
N PHE A 25 1.74 -9.86 -2.27
CA PHE A 25 3.16 -9.86 -2.58
C PHE A 25 3.99 -10.16 -1.33
N MET A 26 3.68 -9.59 -0.17
CA MET A 26 4.39 -9.77 1.10
C MET A 26 4.24 -11.18 1.68
N ALA A 27 3.01 -11.70 1.72
CA ALA A 27 2.70 -13.05 2.19
C ALA A 27 3.46 -14.12 1.39
N ALA A 28 3.61 -13.93 0.07
CA ALA A 28 4.34 -14.85 -0.80
C ALA A 28 5.85 -14.99 -0.51
N THR A 29 6.47 -14.06 0.23
CA THR A 29 7.96 -14.04 0.40
C THR A 29 8.41 -14.20 1.84
N ARG A 30 7.53 -14.60 2.77
CA ARG A 30 7.84 -14.69 4.21
C ARG A 30 8.43 -13.39 4.81
N LEU A 31 8.36 -12.26 4.09
CA LEU A 31 8.59 -10.92 4.62
C LEU A 31 7.32 -10.57 5.41
N SER A 32 7.21 -11.19 6.57
CA SER A 32 6.17 -10.89 7.53
C SER A 32 6.47 -9.48 8.04
N ILE A 33 5.75 -8.47 7.52
CA ILE A 33 5.25 -7.47 8.46
C ILE A 33 4.36 -8.30 9.34
N SER A 34 4.90 -8.70 10.48
CA SER A 34 4.15 -9.33 11.54
C SER A 34 2.85 -8.57 11.63
N ASN A 35 1.75 -9.27 11.33
CA ASN A 35 0.40 -8.74 11.42
C ASN A 35 0.35 -7.86 12.66
N VAL A 36 -0.30 -6.69 12.59
CA VAL A 36 -0.45 -5.75 13.71
C VAL A 36 -0.85 -6.46 15.02
N GLU A 37 -1.46 -7.65 14.91
CA GLU A 37 -1.75 -8.65 15.95
C GLU A 37 -0.58 -9.10 16.82
N ASN A 38 0.64 -9.24 16.28
CA ASN A 38 1.83 -9.58 17.07
C ASN A 38 2.49 -8.35 17.69
N VAL A 39 2.12 -7.14 17.25
CA VAL A 39 2.70 -5.89 17.76
C VAL A 39 1.96 -5.45 19.04
N THR A 40 0.70 -5.83 19.23
CA THR A 40 -0.09 -5.39 20.40
C THR A 40 0.35 -6.00 21.73
N GLY A 41 1.08 -7.12 21.71
CA GLY A 41 1.57 -7.81 22.91
C GLY A 41 2.73 -7.09 23.60
N SER A 42 3.53 -6.31 22.87
CA SER A 42 4.69 -5.58 23.44
C SER A 42 4.47 -4.06 23.56
N MET A 43 3.30 -3.55 23.14
CA MET A 43 3.03 -2.11 23.14
C MET A 43 2.64 -1.60 24.53
N GLY A 44 3.21 -0.46 24.92
CA GLY A 44 2.79 0.31 26.07
C GLY A 44 1.40 0.93 25.91
N SER A 45 0.82 1.37 27.03
CA SER A 45 -0.54 1.95 27.07
C SER A 45 -0.71 3.17 26.15
N LEU A 46 0.35 3.97 25.96
CA LEU A 46 0.33 5.16 25.09
C LEU A 46 0.31 4.81 23.60
N GLU A 47 1.05 3.78 23.18
CA GLU A 47 1.15 3.38 21.78
C GLU A 47 -0.18 2.79 21.30
N LYS A 48 -0.79 1.96 22.15
CA LYS A 48 -2.14 1.43 21.91
C LYS A 48 -3.17 2.56 21.79
N GLN A 49 -3.02 3.63 22.59
CA GLN A 49 -3.94 4.77 22.58
C GLN A 49 -3.77 5.58 21.30
N PHE A 50 -2.52 5.85 20.94
CA PHE A 50 -2.17 6.54 19.71
C PHE A 50 -2.72 5.82 18.47
N ILE A 51 -2.60 4.49 18.41
CA ILE A 51 -3.17 3.69 17.31
C ILE A 51 -4.69 3.80 17.27
N LEU A 52 -5.36 3.69 18.42
CA LEU A 52 -6.82 3.83 18.49
C LEU A 52 -7.26 5.22 18.01
N ASP A 53 -6.60 6.27 18.49
CA ASP A 53 -6.92 7.66 18.15
C ASP A 53 -6.68 7.96 16.66
N ILE A 54 -5.57 7.47 16.07
CA ILE A 54 -5.33 7.56 14.62
C ILE A 54 -6.40 6.80 13.82
N CYS A 55 -6.77 5.59 14.25
CA CYS A 55 -7.79 4.81 13.56
C CYS A 55 -9.16 5.50 13.64
N CYS A 56 -9.49 6.11 14.77
CA CYS A 56 -10.72 6.89 14.93
C CYS A 56 -10.74 8.09 13.99
N LEU A 57 -9.64 8.85 13.88
CA LEU A 57 -9.53 9.97 12.94
C LEU A 57 -9.60 9.52 11.48
N ALA A 58 -9.02 8.37 11.13
CA ALA A 58 -9.02 7.85 9.77
C ALA A 58 -10.39 7.33 9.31
N VAL A 59 -11.21 6.89 10.26
CA VAL A 59 -12.59 6.43 10.03
C VAL A 59 -13.55 7.61 9.95
N TRP A 60 -13.31 8.67 10.70
CA TRP A 60 -14.17 9.86 10.80
C TRP A 60 -14.14 10.83 9.58
N ASP A 61 -13.76 10.34 8.39
CA ASP A 61 -13.55 11.14 7.18
C ASP A 61 -14.81 11.92 6.73
N ASP A 62 -16.00 11.33 6.88
CA ASP A 62 -17.28 11.90 6.41
C ASP A 62 -18.11 12.58 7.52
N ARG A 63 -17.51 12.83 8.70
CA ARG A 63 -18.16 13.42 9.90
C ARG A 63 -19.37 12.65 10.48
N ASP A 64 -19.68 11.48 9.95
CA ASP A 64 -20.66 10.54 10.49
C ASP A 64 -19.97 9.19 10.74
N LEU A 65 -20.38 8.50 11.80
CA LEU A 65 -19.83 7.18 12.16
C LEU A 65 -20.90 6.13 11.90
N ASP A 66 -20.71 5.35 10.85
CA ASP A 66 -21.66 4.30 10.51
C ASP A 66 -21.52 3.06 11.42
N GLU A 67 -22.50 2.14 11.35
CA GLU A 67 -22.51 0.94 12.18
C GLU A 67 -21.29 0.02 11.93
N ASN A 68 -20.81 -0.09 10.69
CA ASN A 68 -19.65 -0.91 10.33
C ASN A 68 -18.35 -0.31 10.88
N GLU A 69 -18.26 1.01 10.86
CA GLU A 69 -17.15 1.79 11.40
C GLU A 69 -17.08 1.69 12.92
N LEU A 70 -18.23 1.76 13.59
CA LEU A 70 -18.32 1.53 15.03
C LEU A 70 -17.96 0.09 15.41
N GLU A 71 -18.40 -0.89 14.61
CA GLU A 71 -18.04 -2.31 14.81
C GLU A 71 -16.54 -2.54 14.61
N PHE A 72 -15.93 -1.93 13.60
CA PHE A 72 -14.48 -1.94 13.39
C PHE A 72 -13.72 -1.37 14.58
N LEU A 73 -14.13 -0.20 15.11
CA LEU A 73 -13.47 0.43 16.26
C LEU A 73 -13.64 -0.38 17.55
N LYS A 74 -14.80 -1.02 17.75
CA LYS A 74 -15.02 -1.97 18.85
C LYS A 74 -14.12 -3.20 18.73
N GLY A 75 -14.02 -3.78 17.54
CA GLY A 75 -13.13 -4.91 17.26
C GLY A 75 -11.67 -4.56 17.48
N LEU A 76 -11.25 -3.37 17.06
CA LEU A 76 -9.89 -2.85 17.28
C LEU A 76 -9.60 -2.67 18.77
N SER A 77 -10.52 -2.07 19.52
CA SER A 77 -10.35 -1.87 20.97
C SER A 77 -10.20 -3.19 21.73
N LYS A 78 -10.97 -4.22 21.36
CA LYS A 78 -10.83 -5.56 21.93
C LYS A 78 -9.47 -6.18 21.60
N ARG A 79 -8.98 -6.03 20.36
CA ARG A 79 -7.68 -6.56 19.91
C ARG A 79 -6.48 -5.86 20.55
N LEU A 80 -6.65 -4.61 21.00
CA LEU A 80 -5.63 -3.86 21.73
C LEU A 80 -5.62 -4.16 23.25
N ASP A 81 -6.55 -5.00 23.73
CA ASP A 81 -6.72 -5.36 25.14
C ASP A 81 -7.05 -4.15 26.03
N TYR A 82 -7.95 -3.28 25.55
CA TYR A 82 -8.44 -2.14 26.32
C TYR A 82 -9.68 -2.49 27.15
N SER A 83 -9.72 -1.95 28.37
CA SER A 83 -10.95 -1.92 29.17
C SER A 83 -12.06 -1.13 28.46
N ASP A 84 -13.28 -1.66 28.53
CA ASP A 84 -14.50 -1.10 27.92
C ASP A 84 -14.79 0.35 28.36
N VAL A 85 -14.26 0.76 29.51
CA VAL A 85 -14.35 2.12 30.06
C VAL A 85 -13.52 3.11 29.22
N TYR A 86 -12.34 2.70 28.76
CA TYR A 86 -11.45 3.53 27.94
C TYR A 86 -11.95 3.62 26.50
N HIS A 87 -12.51 2.55 25.94
CA HIS A 87 -13.16 2.58 24.63
C HIS A 87 -14.25 3.67 24.57
N LYS A 88 -15.16 3.67 25.54
CA LYS A 88 -16.22 4.68 25.65
C LYS A 88 -15.66 6.09 25.82
N LYS A 89 -14.56 6.25 26.56
CA LYS A 89 -13.88 7.54 26.75
C LYS A 89 -13.24 8.05 25.47
N SER A 90 -12.50 7.22 24.72
CA SER A 90 -11.90 7.63 23.44
C SER A 90 -12.97 7.94 22.39
N ILE A 91 -14.04 7.14 22.28
CA ILE A 91 -15.15 7.45 21.36
C ILE A 91 -15.84 8.77 21.75
N LYS A 92 -16.06 9.00 23.04
CA LYS A 92 -16.67 10.26 23.52
C LYS A 92 -15.73 11.46 23.30
N ALA A 93 -14.43 11.30 23.53
CA ALA A 93 -13.43 12.33 23.27
C ALA A 93 -13.33 12.64 21.78
N LEU A 94 -13.40 11.63 20.91
CA LEU A 94 -13.45 11.79 19.46
C LEU A 94 -14.70 12.56 19.03
N LYS A 95 -15.89 12.18 19.51
CA LYS A 95 -17.14 12.89 19.20
C LYS A 95 -17.07 14.35 19.63
N HIS A 96 -16.58 14.60 20.83
CA HIS A 96 -16.42 15.97 21.33
C HIS A 96 -15.37 16.77 20.54
N PHE A 97 -14.21 16.17 20.25
CA PHE A 97 -13.17 16.80 19.43
C PHE A 97 -13.70 17.13 18.02
N SER A 98 -14.45 16.20 17.43
CA SER A 98 -15.14 16.33 16.15
C SER A 98 -16.10 17.53 16.17
N GLU A 99 -17.01 17.59 17.14
CA GLU A 99 -17.99 18.68 17.27
C GLU A 99 -17.30 20.04 17.44
N VAL A 100 -16.25 20.11 18.26
CA VAL A 100 -15.53 21.35 18.57
C VAL A 100 -14.66 21.83 17.41
N ASN A 101 -14.08 20.91 16.63
CA ASN A 101 -13.11 21.23 15.59
C ASN A 101 -13.62 21.00 14.16
N ALA A 102 -14.89 20.63 13.97
CA ALA A 102 -15.51 20.35 12.67
C ALA A 102 -15.24 21.42 11.61
N GLN A 103 -15.28 22.70 12.01
CA GLN A 103 -15.04 23.84 11.12
C GLN A 103 -13.55 24.07 10.79
N LYS A 104 -12.62 23.74 11.70
CA LYS A 104 -11.17 23.90 11.49
C LYS A 104 -10.55 22.71 10.74
N ILE A 105 -11.19 21.55 10.81
CA ILE A 105 -10.77 20.32 10.13
C ILE A 105 -11.10 20.36 8.63
N GLN A 106 -11.81 21.39 8.14
CA GLN A 106 -11.91 21.72 6.71
C GLN A 106 -10.55 21.86 5.99
N LEU A 107 -9.44 22.03 6.73
CA LEU A 107 -8.09 21.94 6.17
C LEU A 107 -7.81 20.56 5.52
N PHE A 108 -8.48 19.50 5.96
CA PHE A 108 -8.39 18.15 5.37
C PHE A 108 -9.40 17.91 4.22
N GLU A 109 -10.47 18.72 4.10
CA GLU A 109 -11.44 18.58 3.00
C GLU A 109 -10.81 18.89 1.63
N TYR A 110 -9.80 19.77 1.58
CA TYR A 110 -9.20 20.21 0.31
C TYR A 110 -8.11 19.30 -0.26
N SER A 111 -7.66 18.30 0.50
CA SER A 111 -6.71 17.31 0.00
C SER A 111 -7.07 15.95 0.54
N HIS A 112 -7.91 15.22 -0.19
CA HIS A 112 -8.19 13.81 0.09
C HIS A 112 -6.86 13.06 0.35
N PRO A 113 -6.52 12.72 1.62
CA PRO A 113 -5.16 12.30 1.97
C PRO A 113 -4.76 11.02 1.23
N VAL A 114 -5.74 10.15 0.97
CA VAL A 114 -5.60 8.93 0.19
C VAL A 114 -5.26 9.25 -1.27
N LYS A 115 -5.93 10.23 -1.88
CA LYS A 115 -5.61 10.75 -3.22
C LYS A 115 -4.20 11.32 -3.27
N GLN A 116 -3.82 12.12 -2.27
CA GLN A 116 -2.50 12.73 -2.21
C GLN A 116 -1.40 11.67 -2.07
N PHE A 117 -1.58 10.71 -1.16
CA PHE A 117 -0.68 9.58 -0.98
C PHE A 117 -0.50 8.79 -2.27
N TYR A 118 -1.60 8.38 -2.91
CA TYR A 118 -1.54 7.60 -4.15
C TYR A 118 -0.84 8.39 -5.28
N ARG A 119 -1.18 9.67 -5.44
CA ARG A 119 -0.57 10.55 -6.45
C ARG A 119 0.92 10.76 -6.20
N GLN A 120 1.31 11.12 -4.98
CA GLN A 120 2.71 11.33 -4.62
C GLN A 120 3.52 10.04 -4.77
N SER A 121 2.98 8.90 -4.32
CA SER A 121 3.63 7.60 -4.47
C SER A 121 3.83 7.22 -5.94
N THR A 122 2.81 7.43 -6.79
CA THR A 122 2.89 7.17 -8.23
C THR A 122 3.95 8.03 -8.90
N GLU A 123 3.97 9.34 -8.64
CA GLU A 123 4.97 10.25 -9.20
C GLU A 123 6.38 9.92 -8.70
N MET A 124 6.53 9.59 -7.42
CA MET A 124 7.82 9.19 -6.86
C MET A 124 8.34 7.90 -7.52
N VAL A 125 7.51 6.87 -7.64
CA VAL A 125 7.88 5.60 -8.32
C VAL A 125 8.26 5.86 -9.77
N LYS A 126 7.48 6.70 -10.49
CA LYS A 126 7.79 7.10 -11.86
C LYS A 126 9.15 7.77 -11.97
N LEU A 127 9.45 8.75 -11.11
CA LEU A 127 10.75 9.42 -11.08
C LEU A 127 11.90 8.44 -10.81
N LEU A 128 11.70 7.48 -9.91
CA LEU A 128 12.71 6.48 -9.57
C LEU A 128 13.00 5.52 -10.72
N ILE A 129 11.95 5.04 -11.41
CA ILE A 129 12.10 4.21 -12.61
C ILE A 129 12.86 4.99 -13.68
N LEU A 130 12.50 6.26 -13.92
CA LEU A 130 13.15 7.08 -14.93
C LEU A 130 14.60 7.42 -14.59
N ARG A 131 14.89 7.78 -13.33
CA ARG A 131 16.24 8.11 -12.87
C ARG A 131 17.19 6.93 -12.94
N ASN A 132 16.67 5.72 -12.72
CA ASN A 132 17.45 4.48 -12.77
C ASN A 132 17.25 3.68 -14.07
N LYS A 133 16.61 4.28 -15.09
CA LYS A 133 16.21 3.61 -16.33
C LYS A 133 17.30 2.76 -16.96
N LYS A 134 18.51 3.30 -17.11
CA LYS A 134 19.62 2.58 -17.78
C LYS A 134 19.99 1.30 -17.02
N ARG A 135 20.12 1.38 -15.70
CA ARG A 135 20.49 0.25 -14.86
C ARG A 135 19.36 -0.77 -14.77
N LEU A 136 18.12 -0.30 -14.59
CA LEU A 136 16.94 -1.15 -14.63
C LEU A 136 16.82 -1.92 -15.96
N LEU A 137 17.07 -1.28 -17.10
CA LEU A 137 17.03 -1.95 -18.40
C LEU A 137 18.06 -3.08 -18.52
N ILE A 138 19.28 -2.87 -18.04
CA ILE A 138 20.34 -3.89 -18.05
C ILE A 138 19.90 -5.08 -17.20
N GLU A 139 19.52 -4.83 -15.95
CA GLU A 139 19.16 -5.88 -14.99
C GLU A 139 17.87 -6.62 -15.39
N LEU A 140 16.91 -5.93 -16.02
CA LEU A 140 15.69 -6.55 -16.57
C LEU A 140 15.99 -7.41 -17.79
N ASN A 141 16.92 -6.99 -18.66
CA ASN A 141 17.31 -7.79 -19.84
C ASN A 141 18.10 -9.04 -19.44
N GLU A 142 18.85 -8.99 -18.33
CA GLU A 142 19.50 -10.17 -17.73
C GLU A 142 18.47 -11.16 -17.15
N SER A 143 17.30 -10.68 -16.74
CA SER A 143 16.19 -11.49 -16.24
C SER A 143 15.08 -11.67 -17.29
N GLY A 144 15.34 -12.53 -18.29
CA GLY A 144 14.39 -12.79 -19.37
C GLY A 144 13.00 -13.26 -18.90
N GLU A 145 12.94 -14.09 -17.85
CA GLU A 145 11.67 -14.54 -17.24
C GLU A 145 10.88 -13.37 -16.62
N LEU A 146 11.56 -12.48 -15.87
CA LEU A 146 10.92 -11.31 -15.26
C LEU A 146 10.27 -10.42 -16.32
N LEU A 147 10.96 -10.24 -17.45
CA LEU A 147 10.52 -9.39 -18.54
C LEU A 147 9.24 -9.94 -19.21
N ILE A 148 9.16 -11.27 -19.36
CA ILE A 148 7.94 -11.94 -19.85
C ILE A 148 6.79 -11.75 -18.85
N LEU A 149 7.02 -12.02 -17.57
CA LEU A 149 5.99 -11.93 -16.53
C LEU A 149 5.48 -10.49 -16.35
N LEU A 150 6.38 -9.50 -16.37
CA LEU A 150 6.01 -8.08 -16.35
C LEU A 150 5.21 -7.69 -17.58
N GLY A 151 5.55 -8.21 -18.77
CA GLY A 151 4.75 -8.03 -19.98
C GLY A 151 3.35 -8.62 -19.86
N GLN A 152 3.25 -9.86 -19.37
CA GLN A 152 1.97 -10.55 -19.15
C GLN A 152 1.09 -9.83 -18.12
N SER A 153 1.67 -9.24 -17.08
CA SER A 153 0.95 -8.44 -16.07
C SER A 153 0.22 -7.21 -16.62
N THR A 154 0.58 -6.77 -17.84
CA THR A 154 -0.14 -5.68 -18.52
C THR A 154 -1.40 -6.12 -19.25
N GLN A 155 -1.55 -7.43 -19.50
CA GLN A 155 -2.62 -8.01 -20.32
C GLN A 155 -3.54 -8.91 -19.50
N ARG A 156 -3.00 -9.62 -18.50
CA ARG A 156 -3.74 -10.50 -17.59
C ARG A 156 -3.21 -10.38 -16.17
N ASP A 157 -4.01 -10.82 -15.22
CA ASP A 157 -3.52 -11.03 -13.86
C ASP A 157 -2.57 -12.23 -13.81
N LEU A 158 -1.50 -12.07 -13.04
CA LEU A 158 -0.52 -13.13 -12.77
C LEU A 158 -1.03 -14.06 -11.66
N THR A 159 -0.69 -15.35 -11.73
CA THR A 159 -0.98 -16.31 -10.66
C THR A 159 -0.16 -16.00 -9.41
N SER A 160 -0.52 -16.60 -8.27
CA SER A 160 0.22 -16.42 -7.01
C SER A 160 1.70 -16.80 -7.14
N GLU A 161 2.00 -17.87 -7.88
CA GLU A 161 3.37 -18.33 -8.14
C GLU A 161 4.13 -17.33 -9.02
N GLU A 162 3.50 -16.85 -10.11
CA GLU A 162 4.09 -15.86 -11.01
C GLU A 162 4.34 -14.52 -10.32
N LYS A 163 3.40 -14.06 -9.49
CA LYS A 163 3.57 -12.87 -8.63
C LYS A 163 4.75 -13.05 -7.68
N GLY A 164 4.93 -14.24 -7.11
CA GLY A 164 6.06 -14.60 -6.26
C GLY A 164 7.41 -14.43 -6.98
N LYS A 165 7.52 -14.98 -8.19
CA LYS A 165 8.71 -14.86 -9.04
C LYS A 165 9.01 -13.42 -9.44
N VAL A 166 8.00 -12.69 -9.92
CA VAL A 166 8.15 -11.26 -10.28
C VAL A 166 8.68 -10.46 -9.11
N LYS A 167 8.17 -10.73 -7.92
CA LYS A 167 8.62 -10.05 -6.71
C LYS A 167 10.07 -10.39 -6.37
N GLU A 168 10.43 -11.66 -6.30
CA GLU A 168 11.80 -12.07 -5.95
C GLU A 168 12.81 -11.44 -6.89
N GLN A 169 12.55 -11.53 -8.20
CA GLN A 169 13.40 -10.97 -9.23
C GLN A 169 13.43 -9.42 -9.16
N LEU A 170 12.30 -8.73 -8.94
CA LEU A 170 12.31 -7.27 -8.74
C LEU A 170 13.04 -6.84 -7.46
N LEU A 171 12.92 -7.61 -6.38
CA LEU A 171 13.64 -7.35 -5.14
C LEU A 171 15.14 -7.46 -5.35
N ASP A 172 15.59 -8.47 -6.10
CA ASP A 172 17.00 -8.64 -6.43
C ASP A 172 17.53 -7.46 -7.27
N ILE A 173 16.77 -6.99 -8.26
CA ILE A 173 17.09 -5.77 -9.01
C ILE A 173 17.11 -4.53 -8.09
N PHE A 174 16.20 -4.45 -7.11
CA PHE A 174 16.21 -3.32 -6.18
C PHE A 174 17.38 -3.36 -5.20
N LYS A 175 17.96 -4.54 -4.90
CA LYS A 175 19.20 -4.66 -4.12
C LYS A 175 20.41 -4.18 -4.91
N THR A 176 20.41 -4.35 -6.24
CA THR A 176 21.51 -3.89 -7.10
C THR A 176 21.46 -2.39 -7.38
N VAL A 177 20.30 -1.73 -7.20
CA VAL A 177 20.12 -0.29 -7.40
C VAL A 177 19.90 0.44 -6.05
N PRO A 178 20.94 1.06 -5.45
CA PRO A 178 20.87 1.64 -4.10
C PRO A 178 19.73 2.64 -3.87
N SER A 179 19.37 3.40 -4.90
CA SER A 179 18.27 4.38 -4.83
C SER A 179 16.88 3.74 -4.78
N LEU A 180 16.75 2.48 -5.23
CA LEU A 180 15.54 1.67 -5.12
C LEU A 180 15.54 0.83 -3.84
N THR A 181 16.73 0.45 -3.34
CA THR A 181 16.91 -0.30 -2.09
C THR A 181 16.28 0.39 -0.87
N ILE A 182 16.21 1.73 -0.85
CA ILE A 182 15.55 2.50 0.22
C ILE A 182 14.08 2.05 0.41
N PHE A 183 13.43 1.51 -0.63
CA PHE A 183 12.06 0.99 -0.56
C PHE A 183 11.95 -0.46 -0.07
N LEU A 184 13.08 -1.13 0.18
CA LEU A 184 13.09 -2.45 0.81
C LEU A 184 12.98 -2.36 2.34
N ILE A 185 13.12 -1.15 2.90
CA ILE A 185 12.82 -0.85 4.30
C ILE A 185 11.34 -1.21 4.58
N PRO A 186 11.00 -1.82 5.74
CA PRO A 186 9.62 -2.18 6.08
C PRO A 186 8.67 -1.01 5.81
N GLY A 187 7.75 -1.18 4.86
CA GLY A 187 6.82 -0.13 4.40
C GLY A 187 6.99 0.29 2.93
N GLY A 188 8.17 0.16 2.33
CA GLY A 188 8.37 0.50 0.91
C GLY A 188 7.98 -0.63 -0.07
N THR A 189 7.84 -1.87 0.42
CA THR A 189 7.23 -2.98 -0.32
C THR A 189 5.79 -2.68 -0.74
N LEU A 190 5.12 -1.76 -0.02
CA LEU A 190 3.81 -1.21 -0.37
C LEU A 190 3.77 -0.63 -1.78
N LEU A 191 4.91 -0.16 -2.30
CA LEU A 191 5.01 0.46 -3.61
C LEU A 191 5.34 -0.53 -4.73
N LEU A 192 5.66 -1.79 -4.41
CA LEU A 192 6.00 -2.82 -5.40
C LEU A 192 4.93 -3.00 -6.49
N PRO A 193 3.61 -2.99 -6.17
CA PRO A 193 2.57 -3.08 -7.21
C PRO A 193 2.62 -1.91 -8.20
N LEU A 194 3.04 -0.72 -7.77
CA LEU A 194 3.23 0.42 -8.67
C LEU A 194 4.41 0.20 -9.61
N PHE A 195 5.51 -0.38 -9.12
CA PHE A 195 6.66 -0.72 -9.97
C PHE A 195 6.28 -1.72 -11.05
N VAL A 196 5.61 -2.82 -10.69
CA VAL A 196 5.12 -3.84 -11.65
C VAL A 196 4.25 -3.19 -12.73
N LYS A 197 3.36 -2.27 -12.35
CA LYS A 197 2.43 -1.60 -13.28
C LYS A 197 3.07 -0.52 -14.16
N LEU A 198 4.12 0.15 -13.67
CA LEU A 198 4.73 1.32 -14.33
C LEU A 198 5.99 0.98 -15.13
N ILE A 199 6.76 -0.04 -14.75
CA ILE A 199 7.97 -0.46 -15.47
C ILE A 199 7.67 -0.76 -16.95
N PRO A 200 6.65 -1.60 -17.30
CA PRO A 200 6.32 -1.89 -18.69
C PRO A 200 5.96 -0.66 -19.52
N LYS A 201 5.28 0.31 -18.89
CA LYS A 201 4.80 1.54 -19.54
C LYS A 201 5.93 2.54 -19.78
N LEU A 202 6.87 2.64 -18.85
CA LEU A 202 7.94 3.64 -18.87
C LEU A 202 9.22 3.14 -19.53
N LEU A 203 9.42 1.82 -19.57
CA LEU A 203 10.57 1.15 -20.20
C LEU A 203 10.17 0.26 -21.38
N PRO A 204 9.36 0.75 -22.35
CA PRO A 204 8.80 -0.09 -23.40
C PRO A 204 9.85 -0.73 -24.32
N SER A 205 11.07 -0.18 -24.36
CA SER A 205 12.17 -0.73 -25.18
C SER A 205 12.64 -2.10 -24.72
N ALA A 206 12.76 -2.34 -23.41
CA ALA A 206 13.13 -3.66 -22.87
C ALA A 206 12.14 -4.75 -23.33
N PHE A 207 10.85 -4.40 -23.42
CA PHE A 207 9.79 -5.34 -23.82
C PHE A 207 9.65 -5.52 -25.33
N ARG A 208 10.38 -4.72 -26.13
CA ARG A 208 10.40 -4.81 -27.60
C ARG A 208 11.56 -5.66 -28.12
N GLU A 209 12.73 -5.61 -27.47
CA GLU A 209 13.92 -6.40 -27.88
C GLU A 209 13.72 -7.92 -27.71
N ASN A 210 12.90 -8.33 -26.73
CA ASN A 210 12.61 -9.74 -26.46
C ASN A 210 11.32 -10.26 -27.12
N LYS A 211 10.66 -9.49 -27.99
CA LYS A 211 9.70 -10.08 -28.92
C LYS A 211 10.51 -10.86 -29.94
N VAL A 212 10.65 -12.16 -29.72
CA VAL A 212 11.09 -13.09 -30.75
C VAL A 212 10.35 -12.70 -32.02
N ASN A 213 11.09 -12.31 -33.06
CA ASN A 213 10.54 -12.08 -34.38
C ASN A 213 9.90 -13.40 -34.82
N GLU A 214 8.61 -13.57 -34.55
CA GLU A 214 7.76 -14.49 -35.31
C GLU A 214 7.52 -13.84 -36.68
N GLU A 215 8.60 -13.69 -37.46
CA GLU A 215 8.48 -13.44 -38.90
C GLU A 215 9.03 -14.65 -39.65
N LYS A 216 8.05 -15.42 -40.13
CA LYS A 216 8.03 -16.23 -41.36
C LYS A 216 8.82 -17.54 -41.36
N LYS A 217 8.07 -18.63 -41.25
CA LYS A 217 7.92 -19.58 -42.36
C LYS A 217 6.57 -20.26 -42.33
#